data_AF-A0A3D2W4X3-F1
#
_entry.id   AF-A0A3D2W4X3-F1
#
_cell.length_a   1.000
_cell.length_b   1.000
_cell.length_c   1.000
_cell.angle_alpha   90.00
_cell.angle_beta   90.00
_cell.angle_gamma   90.00
#
_symmetry.space_group_name_H-M   'P 1'
#
loop_
_entity.id
_entity.type
_entity.pdbx_description
1 polymer ?
#
loop_
_entity_poly.entity_id
_entity_poly.type
_entity_poly.pdbx_seq_one_letter_code
_entity_poly.pdbx_strand_id
1 'polypeptide(L)'
;MENTKKQLNFWRCLAIIELIALLVIGVVFTSGRGAAPVVPDKSDEVIAEPLTLWTEGSAAKQKLIDYVTAVTDEKGADFIPVEDRIAVFDMDGTLAC
;
A
#
# COMPACT_ATOMS: atom_id res chain seq x y z
N MET A 1 -16.98 48.80 49.02
CA MET A 1 -17.29 47.39 48.69
C MET A 1 -17.50 47.14 47.18
N GLU A 2 -17.71 48.17 46.35
CA GLU A 2 -17.98 48.04 44.90
C GLU A 2 -16.70 47.87 44.04
N ASN A 3 -15.61 48.56 44.41
CA ASN A 3 -14.33 48.49 43.68
C ASN A 3 -13.69 47.08 43.72
N THR A 4 -13.81 46.37 44.85
CA THR A 4 -13.30 44.99 45.01
C THR A 4 -14.05 43.98 44.12
N LYS A 5 -15.35 44.20 43.86
CA LYS A 5 -16.15 43.36 42.96
C LYS A 5 -15.81 43.62 41.48
N LYS A 6 -15.55 44.88 41.10
CA LYS A 6 -15.03 45.23 39.77
C LYS A 6 -13.66 44.64 39.50
N GLN A 7 -12.76 44.69 40.48
CA GLN A 7 -11.44 44.05 40.40
C GLN A 7 -11.58 42.52 40.26
N LEU A 8 -12.39 41.86 41.10
CA LEU A 8 -12.60 40.42 40.99
C LEU A 8 -13.21 40.01 39.63
N ASN A 9 -14.13 40.78 39.07
CA ASN A 9 -14.71 40.51 37.75
C ASN A 9 -13.71 40.79 36.62
N PHE A 10 -12.86 41.80 36.76
CA PHE A 10 -11.80 42.12 35.80
C PHE A 10 -10.77 40.99 35.72
N TRP A 11 -10.27 40.51 36.87
CA TRP A 11 -9.33 39.40 36.94
C TRP A 11 -9.96 38.07 36.48
N ARG A 12 -11.25 37.84 36.72
CA ARG A 12 -11.98 36.68 36.19
C ARG A 12 -12.12 36.74 34.67
N CYS A 13 -12.41 37.89 34.09
CA CYS A 13 -12.44 38.06 32.64
C CYS A 13 -11.05 37.87 32.03
N LEU A 14 -10.00 38.39 32.66
CA LEU A 14 -8.62 38.23 32.17
C LEU A 14 -8.18 36.77 32.19
N ALA A 15 -8.47 36.04 33.27
CA ALA A 15 -8.19 34.61 33.38
C ALA A 15 -9.01 33.75 32.40
N ILE A 16 -10.27 34.12 32.14
CA ILE A 16 -11.12 33.44 31.15
C ILE A 16 -10.60 33.68 29.73
N ILE A 17 -10.17 34.90 29.40
CA ILE A 17 -9.60 35.22 28.09
C ILE A 17 -8.29 34.46 27.86
N GLU A 18 -7.41 34.38 28.86
CA GLU A 18 -6.19 33.56 28.81
C GLU A 18 -6.50 32.08 28.63
N LEU A 19 -7.48 31.55 29.37
CA LEU A 19 -7.88 30.15 29.26
C LEU A 19 -8.48 29.82 27.89
N ILE A 20 -9.28 30.72 27.32
CA ILE A 20 -9.82 30.58 25.95
C ILE A 20 -8.68 30.68 24.92
N ALA A 21 -7.72 31.60 25.09
CA ALA A 21 -6.58 31.74 24.19
C ALA A 21 -5.71 30.46 24.18
N LEU A 22 -5.44 29.88 25.36
CA LEU A 22 -4.72 28.60 25.48
C LEU A 22 -5.50 27.43 24.86
N LEU A 23 -6.83 27.41 25.00
CA LEU A 23 -7.68 26.38 24.40
C LEU A 23 -7.68 26.48 22.87
N VAL A 24 -7.77 27.70 22.31
CA VAL A 24 -7.69 27.94 20.86
C VAL A 24 -6.31 27.56 20.32
N ILE A 25 -5.22 27.92 21.01
CA ILE A 25 -3.86 27.54 20.60
C ILE A 25 -3.70 26.01 20.64
N GLY A 26 -4.24 25.32 21.65
CA GLY A 26 -4.23 23.86 21.74
C GLY A 26 -5.02 23.16 20.61
N VAL A 27 -6.16 23.73 20.19
CA VAL A 27 -6.93 23.22 19.04
C VAL A 27 -6.16 23.41 17.72
N VAL A 28 -5.47 24.52 17.54
CA VAL A 28 -4.62 24.76 16.35
C VAL A 28 -3.42 23.82 16.34
N PHE A 29 -2.81 23.53 17.50
CA PHE A 29 -1.65 22.63 17.60
C PHE A 29 -2.00 21.15 17.39
N THR A 30 -3.20 20.71 17.78
CA THR A 30 -3.68 19.33 17.54
C THR A 30 -4.12 19.09 16.10
N SER A 31 -4.48 20.15 15.37
CA SER A 31 -4.95 20.07 13.98
C SER A 31 -3.84 20.27 12.94
N GLY A 32 -2.62 20.65 13.36
CA GLY A 32 -1.50 21.00 12.48
C GLY A 32 -0.59 19.85 12.04
N ARG A 33 -0.73 18.65 12.59
CA ARG A 33 0.05 17.47 12.14
C ARG A 33 -0.76 16.66 11.13
N GLY A 34 -1.04 17.29 9.99
CA GLY A 34 -1.43 16.55 8.80
C GLY A 34 -0.26 15.67 8.40
N ALA A 35 -0.34 14.37 8.72
CA ALA A 35 0.46 13.39 8.02
C ALA A 35 0.12 13.60 6.54
N ALA A 36 1.10 14.01 5.74
CA ALA A 36 0.97 13.93 4.29
C ALA A 36 0.43 12.54 3.97
N PRO A 37 -0.50 12.39 3.02
CA PRO A 37 -0.91 11.06 2.62
C PRO A 37 0.37 10.32 2.28
N VAL A 38 0.65 9.24 3.01
CA VAL A 38 1.52 8.19 2.51
C VAL A 38 0.75 7.69 1.30
N VAL A 39 0.98 8.36 0.16
CA VAL A 39 0.73 7.76 -1.14
C VAL A 39 1.56 6.49 -1.04
N PRO A 40 0.95 5.29 -1.01
CA PRO A 40 1.75 4.09 -1.13
C PRO A 40 2.62 4.34 -2.34
N ASP A 41 3.94 4.35 -2.13
CA ASP A 41 4.87 4.31 -3.23
C ASP A 41 4.37 3.16 -4.08
N LYS A 42 3.78 3.49 -5.24
CA LYS A 42 3.65 2.54 -6.33
C LYS A 42 5.10 2.31 -6.73
N SER A 43 5.80 1.52 -5.94
CA SER A 43 6.73 0.57 -6.46
C SER A 43 5.89 -0.17 -7.49
N ASP A 44 5.98 0.30 -8.73
CA ASP A 44 5.59 -0.49 -9.88
C ASP A 44 6.40 -1.76 -9.69
N GLU A 45 5.75 -2.78 -9.12
CA GLU A 45 6.29 -4.11 -9.09
C GLU A 45 6.42 -4.44 -10.58
N VAL A 46 7.63 -4.28 -11.10
CA VAL A 46 7.94 -4.63 -12.47
C VAL A 46 7.74 -6.13 -12.52
N ILE A 47 6.53 -6.55 -12.92
CA ILE A 47 6.27 -7.93 -13.29
C ILE A 47 7.14 -8.13 -14.53
N ALA A 48 8.37 -8.60 -14.30
CA ALA A 48 9.31 -8.88 -15.37
C ALA A 48 8.60 -9.78 -16.36
N GLU A 49 8.66 -9.44 -17.65
CA GLU A 49 8.00 -10.26 -18.66
C GLU A 49 8.48 -11.71 -18.55
N PRO A 50 7.56 -12.69 -18.53
CA PRO A 50 7.94 -14.07 -18.32
C PRO A 50 8.90 -14.54 -19.43
N LEU A 51 9.89 -15.34 -19.03
CA LEU A 51 10.80 -16.01 -19.96
C LEU A 51 11.63 -15.01 -20.82
N THR A 52 12.25 -14.00 -20.20
CA THR A 52 13.10 -13.00 -20.89
C THR A 52 14.34 -13.59 -21.57
N LEU A 53 14.84 -14.73 -21.07
CA LEU A 53 16.01 -15.42 -21.65
C LEU A 53 15.66 -16.33 -22.83
N TRP A 54 14.38 -16.46 -23.17
CA TRP A 54 13.94 -17.26 -24.30
C TRP A 54 13.98 -16.44 -25.58
N THR A 55 14.37 -17.07 -26.69
CA THR A 55 14.39 -16.44 -28.01
C THR A 55 13.02 -15.82 -28.35
N GLU A 56 13.02 -14.57 -28.77
CA GLU A 56 11.82 -13.85 -29.21
C GLU A 56 11.16 -14.57 -30.40
N GLY A 57 9.83 -14.63 -30.40
CA GLY A 57 9.07 -15.34 -31.44
C GLY A 57 9.20 -16.87 -31.41
N SER A 58 9.85 -17.45 -30.40
CA SER A 58 9.95 -18.91 -30.27
C SER A 58 8.57 -19.54 -30.09
N ALA A 59 8.23 -20.49 -30.98
CA ALA A 59 7.00 -21.27 -30.87
C ALA A 59 6.94 -22.07 -29.56
N ALA A 60 8.08 -22.48 -29.01
CA ALA A 60 8.13 -23.17 -27.72
C ALA A 60 7.77 -22.24 -26.55
N LYS A 61 8.30 -21.00 -26.55
CA LYS A 61 7.95 -19.98 -25.55
C LYS A 61 6.44 -19.70 -25.57
N GLN A 62 5.89 -19.47 -26.76
CA GLN A 62 4.46 -19.21 -26.96
C GLN A 62 3.61 -20.36 -26.40
N LYS A 63 3.88 -21.60 -26.82
CA LYS A 63 3.13 -22.77 -26.37
C LYS A 63 3.19 -22.98 -24.85
N LEU A 64 4.34 -22.74 -24.23
CA LEU A 64 4.48 -22.88 -22.78
C LEU A 64 3.63 -21.83 -22.04
N ILE A 65 3.66 -20.57 -22.48
CA ILE A 65 2.85 -19.49 -21.90
C ILE A 65 1.36 -19.79 -22.09
N ASP A 66 0.95 -20.14 -23.30
CA ASP A 66 -0.46 -20.44 -23.62
C ASP A 66 -0.98 -21.60 -22.78
N TYR A 67 -0.19 -22.68 -22.67
CA TYR A 67 -0.53 -23.84 -21.85
C TYR A 67 -0.66 -23.48 -20.37
N VAL A 68 0.36 -22.83 -19.78
CA VAL A 68 0.33 -22.45 -18.37
C VAL A 68 -0.84 -21.51 -18.09
N THR A 69 -1.12 -20.57 -18.99
CA THR A 69 -2.27 -19.65 -18.85
C THR A 69 -3.60 -20.40 -18.87
N ALA A 70 -3.78 -21.34 -19.80
CA ALA A 70 -5.02 -22.11 -19.91
C ALA A 70 -5.27 -23.00 -18.68
N VAL A 71 -4.25 -23.70 -18.19
CA VAL A 71 -4.40 -24.65 -17.06
C VAL A 71 -4.45 -23.97 -15.70
N THR A 72 -4.11 -22.68 -15.60
CA THR A 72 -4.15 -21.91 -14.36
C THR A 72 -5.38 -21.02 -14.22
N ASP A 73 -6.17 -20.83 -15.28
CA ASP A 73 -7.46 -20.13 -15.21
C ASP A 73 -8.51 -20.98 -14.48
N GLU A 74 -8.83 -20.62 -13.24
CA GLU A 74 -9.83 -21.32 -12.38
C GLU A 74 -11.23 -21.42 -13.00
N LYS A 75 -11.54 -20.58 -14.00
CA LYS A 75 -12.83 -20.59 -14.70
C LYS A 75 -12.73 -21.27 -16.07
N GLY A 76 -11.51 -21.64 -16.48
CA GLY A 76 -11.22 -22.26 -17.76
C GLY A 76 -11.61 -23.74 -17.80
N ALA A 77 -11.92 -24.24 -19.00
CA ALA A 77 -12.26 -25.65 -19.20
C ALA A 77 -11.06 -26.58 -18.98
N ASP A 78 -9.85 -26.06 -19.13
CA ASP A 78 -8.59 -26.81 -19.01
C ASP A 78 -7.95 -26.66 -17.62
N PHE A 79 -8.66 -26.09 -16.65
CA PHE A 79 -8.14 -25.83 -15.30
C PHE A 79 -7.62 -27.10 -14.62
N ILE A 80 -6.39 -27.03 -14.11
CA ILE A 80 -5.78 -28.08 -13.30
C ILE A 80 -5.69 -27.59 -11.83
N PRO A 81 -6.23 -28.35 -10.85
CA PRO A 81 -6.08 -28.06 -9.41
C PRO A 81 -4.61 -27.84 -9.03
N VAL A 82 -4.35 -26.97 -8.07
CA VAL A 82 -2.97 -26.55 -7.71
C VAL A 82 -2.11 -27.75 -7.32
N GLU A 83 -2.68 -28.70 -6.59
CA GLU A 83 -2.05 -29.94 -6.13
C GLU A 83 -1.56 -30.85 -7.27
N ASP A 84 -2.15 -30.72 -8.46
CA ASP A 84 -1.85 -31.57 -9.62
C ASP A 84 -0.90 -30.91 -10.63
N ARG A 85 -0.45 -29.66 -10.38
CA ARG A 85 0.45 -28.91 -11.27
C ARG A 85 1.91 -29.33 -11.13
N ILE A 86 2.22 -30.57 -11.51
CA ILE A 86 3.56 -31.14 -11.42
C ILE A 86 4.24 -31.15 -12.79
N ALA A 87 5.41 -30.51 -12.90
CA ALA A 87 6.27 -30.55 -14.08
C ALA A 87 7.58 -31.29 -13.76
N VAL A 88 8.01 -32.20 -14.64
CA VAL A 88 9.22 -32.99 -14.47
C VAL A 88 10.21 -32.61 -15.55
N PHE A 89 11.44 -32.32 -15.14
CA PHE A 89 12.56 -31.98 -16.03
C PHE A 89 13.67 -33.00 -15.84
N ASP A 90 14.34 -33.33 -16.93
CA ASP A 90 15.60 -34.05 -16.87
C ASP A 90 16.73 -33.15 -16.33
N MET A 91 17.81 -33.74 -15.82
CA MET A 91 18.92 -33.00 -15.23
C MET A 91 20.03 -32.73 -16.25
N ASP A 92 20.66 -33.77 -16.78
CA ASP A 92 21.82 -33.62 -17.67
C ASP A 92 21.39 -33.28 -19.09
N GLY A 93 22.09 -32.34 -19.73
CA GLY A 93 21.74 -31.86 -21.07
C GLY A 93 20.43 -31.07 -21.17
N THR A 94 19.65 -30.94 -20.09
CA THR A 94 18.43 -30.13 -20.02
C THR A 94 18.57 -28.94 -19.07
N LEU A 95 18.95 -29.18 -17.81
CA LEU A 95 19.13 -28.11 -16.82
C LEU A 95 20.60 -27.73 -16.61
N ALA A 96 21.51 -28.69 -16.76
CA ALA A 96 22.95 -28.51 -16.56
C ALA A 96 23.77 -29.26 -17.62
N CYS A 97 25.02 -28.81 -17.80
CA CYS A 97 26.01 -29.43 -18.66
C CYS A 97 27.03 -30.29 -17.89
#